data_AF-A0A914QKN4-F1
#
_entry.id   AF-A0A914QKN4-F1
#
_cell.length_a   1.000
_cell.length_b   1.000
_cell.length_c   1.000
_cell.angle_alpha   90.00
_cell.angle_beta   90.00
_cell.angle_gamma   90.00
#
_symmetry.space_group_name_H-M   'P 1'
#
loop_
_entity.id
_entity.type
_entity.pdbx_description
1 polymer ?
#
loop_
_entity_poly.entity_id
_entity_poly.type
_entity_poly.pdbx_seq_one_letter_code
_entity_poly.pdbx_strand_id
1 'polypeptide(L)'
;MDHTIRVWNISSDPEIRDRISKASQNRPLDYVDPVEIHFSDAESRDLHTNYVDCVQFLGSYIFSKSSENFMVLSKFGEFDDPSPCGRGIRDNKPESLSQQVAKMSLPNCDMWFIKFGLTTGPPGQAWIACGNQKGVVHIWDIHARPIPEKCHYQISDNNFPQVIRKVEFSPNGEIMLVVGDGGKICRCNKKRTFGLKGTAAAAQAKAETTPDENTQTSSSSIRDSSSAETDL
;
A
#
# COMPACT_ATOMS: atom_id res chain seq x y z
N MET A 1 4.47 20.06 13.15
CA MET A 1 3.58 19.06 13.79
C MET A 1 4.39 17.83 14.14
N ASP A 2 3.94 17.05 15.11
CA ASP A 2 4.53 15.75 15.41
C ASP A 2 4.29 14.80 14.21
N HIS A 3 5.35 14.13 13.78
CA HIS A 3 5.40 13.17 12.67
C HIS A 3 6.02 11.84 13.15
N THR A 4 6.01 11.63 14.47
CA THR A 4 6.54 10.43 15.10
C THR A 4 5.58 9.25 14.92
N ILE A 5 6.13 8.09 14.54
CA ILE A 5 5.47 6.80 14.68
C ILE A 5 6.07 6.10 15.88
N ARG A 6 5.22 5.60 16.79
CA ARG A 6 5.60 4.87 17.99
C ARG A 6 4.93 3.51 18.04
N VAL A 7 5.62 2.53 18.61
CA VAL A 7 5.11 1.16 18.81
C VAL A 7 5.20 0.82 20.29
N TRP A 8 4.11 0.30 20.86
CA TRP A 8 4.06 -0.21 22.23
C TRP A 8 3.72 -1.69 22.20
N ASN A 9 4.52 -2.51 22.87
CA ASN A 9 4.28 -3.92 23.07
C ASN A 9 3.54 -4.14 24.40
N ILE A 10 2.23 -4.30 24.32
CA ILE A 10 1.37 -4.52 25.48
C ILE A 10 1.37 -5.98 25.99
N SER A 11 2.06 -6.89 25.30
CA SER A 11 2.00 -8.34 25.60
C SER A 11 3.13 -8.81 26.52
N SER A 12 4.26 -8.09 26.54
CA SER A 12 5.45 -8.45 27.33
C SER A 12 5.25 -8.22 28.82
N ASP A 13 4.53 -7.16 29.19
CA ASP A 13 4.37 -6.73 30.57
C ASP A 13 3.37 -7.63 31.35
N PRO A 14 3.78 -8.31 32.43
CA PRO A 14 2.88 -9.07 33.30
C PRO A 14 1.76 -8.22 33.93
N GLU A 15 2.02 -6.96 34.27
CA GLU A 15 1.04 -6.07 34.90
C GLU A 15 -0.09 -5.73 33.92
N ILE A 16 0.26 -5.42 32.67
CA ILE A 16 -0.73 -5.18 31.61
C ILE A 16 -1.61 -6.42 31.42
N ARG A 17 -1.01 -7.61 31.37
CA ARG A 17 -1.75 -8.87 31.22
C ARG A 17 -2.70 -9.15 32.38
N ASP A 18 -2.23 -8.96 33.61
CA ASP A 18 -3.07 -9.07 34.81
C ASP A 18 -4.24 -8.07 34.77
N ARG A 19 -3.96 -6.82 34.37
CA ARG A 19 -4.98 -5.78 34.28
C ARG A 19 -6.04 -6.08 33.21
N ILE A 20 -5.63 -6.56 32.03
CA ILE A 20 -6.54 -7.02 30.98
C ILE A 20 -7.41 -8.18 31.50
N SER A 21 -6.80 -9.15 32.20
CA SER A 21 -7.52 -10.29 32.78
C SER A 21 -8.60 -9.82 33.77
N LYS A 22 -8.23 -8.96 34.73
CA LYS A 22 -9.17 -8.38 35.71
C LYS A 22 -10.31 -7.61 35.04
N ALA A 23 -9.98 -6.73 34.09
CA ALA A 23 -10.98 -5.96 33.35
C ALA A 23 -11.97 -6.84 32.57
N SER A 24 -11.51 -7.99 32.05
CA SER A 24 -12.36 -8.93 31.31
C SER A 24 -13.33 -9.74 32.19
N GLN A 25 -12.96 -9.96 33.45
CA GLN A 25 -13.73 -10.77 34.41
C GLN A 25 -14.71 -9.93 35.24
N ASN A 26 -14.44 -8.63 35.40
CA ASN A 26 -15.25 -7.77 36.24
C ASN A 26 -16.65 -7.54 35.64
N ARG A 27 -17.67 -8.03 36.36
CA ARG A 27 -19.08 -7.62 36.21
C ARG A 27 -19.72 -7.48 37.60
N PRO A 28 -20.42 -6.36 37.93
CA PRO A 28 -20.59 -5.13 37.15
C PRO A 28 -19.55 -4.04 37.48
N LEU A 29 -19.06 -3.33 36.46
CA LEU A 29 -18.39 -1.99 36.43
C LEU A 29 -17.57 -1.50 37.64
N ASP A 30 -16.94 -2.37 38.43
CA ASP A 30 -15.91 -1.92 39.35
C ASP A 30 -14.76 -1.31 38.54
N TYR A 31 -14.38 -0.08 38.91
CA TYR A 31 -13.28 0.63 38.27
C TYR A 31 -12.00 -0.17 38.42
N VAL A 32 -11.31 -0.34 37.30
CA VAL A 32 -10.01 -1.00 37.22
C VAL A 32 -9.02 0.08 36.79
N ASP A 33 -8.09 0.45 37.68
CA ASP A 33 -7.11 1.52 37.35
C ASP A 33 -6.35 1.16 36.07
N PRO A 34 -6.10 2.11 35.17
CA PRO A 34 -5.28 1.86 33.99
C PRO A 34 -3.82 1.60 34.38
N VAL A 35 -3.11 0.87 33.52
CA VAL A 35 -1.64 0.79 33.58
C VAL A 35 -1.08 1.97 32.78
N GLU A 36 -0.18 2.74 33.40
CA GLU A 36 0.48 3.87 32.74
C GLU A 36 1.77 3.42 32.06
N ILE A 37 1.85 3.60 30.74
CA ILE A 37 3.02 3.24 29.93
C ILE A 37 3.58 4.52 29.31
N HIS A 38 4.68 5.02 29.86
CA HIS A 38 5.24 6.31 29.44
C HIS A 38 6.20 6.20 28.24
N PHE A 39 6.79 5.03 28.00
CA PHE A 39 7.83 4.84 26.99
C PHE A 39 7.38 3.80 25.97
N SER A 40 7.58 4.11 24.68
CA SER A 40 7.36 3.17 23.58
C SER A 40 8.54 2.20 23.44
N ASP A 41 8.28 1.04 22.86
CA ASP A 41 9.32 0.05 22.53
C ASP A 41 10.14 0.46 21.31
N ALA A 42 9.49 1.14 20.35
CA ALA A 42 10.14 1.70 19.18
C ALA A 42 9.55 3.08 18.85
N GLU A 43 10.38 3.99 18.33
CA GLU A 43 9.93 5.28 17.82
C GLU A 43 10.79 5.77 16.66
N SER A 44 10.18 6.42 15.68
CA SER A 44 10.91 7.08 14.58
C SER A 44 10.17 8.32 14.09
N ARG A 45 10.97 9.30 13.65
CA ARG A 45 10.54 10.55 13.02
C ARG A 45 11.06 10.68 11.58
N ASP A 46 11.72 9.64 11.07
CA ASP A 46 12.48 9.74 9.82
C ASP A 46 11.67 9.26 8.60
N LEU A 47 10.45 8.76 8.81
CA LEU A 47 9.61 8.18 7.76
C LEU A 47 8.77 9.21 7.00
N HIS A 48 8.37 10.29 7.68
CA HIS A 48 7.50 11.35 7.14
C HIS A 48 8.00 12.71 7.62
N THR A 49 7.77 13.74 6.82
CA THR A 49 8.12 15.14 7.15
C THR A 49 6.92 15.95 7.65
N ASN A 50 5.72 15.36 7.58
CA ASN A 50 4.46 15.97 8.01
C ASN A 50 3.63 14.99 8.87
N TYR A 51 2.48 15.44 9.38
CA TYR A 51 1.66 14.65 10.30
C TYR A 51 1.26 13.29 9.71
N VAL A 52 1.37 12.26 10.53
CA VAL A 52 0.96 10.89 10.16
C VAL A 52 -0.48 10.69 10.61
N ASP A 53 -1.40 10.50 9.66
CA ASP A 53 -2.84 10.41 9.93
C ASP A 53 -3.43 9.00 9.74
N CYS A 54 -2.63 8.04 9.27
CA CYS A 54 -3.02 6.64 9.20
C CYS A 54 -1.82 5.70 9.32
N VAL A 55 -1.92 4.70 10.20
CA VAL A 55 -0.94 3.62 10.38
C VAL A 55 -1.65 2.28 10.52
N GLN A 56 -1.11 1.20 9.95
CA GLN A 56 -1.58 -0.18 10.17
C GLN A 56 -0.43 -1.18 10.06
N PHE A 57 -0.50 -2.27 10.83
CA PHE A 57 0.47 -3.36 10.74
C PHE A 57 0.19 -4.28 9.54
N LEU A 58 1.27 -4.77 8.92
CA LEU A 58 1.30 -5.92 8.03
C LEU A 58 2.35 -6.90 8.57
N GLY A 59 1.92 -7.83 9.45
CA GLY A 59 2.87 -8.68 10.18
C GLY A 59 3.84 -7.84 11.00
N SER A 60 5.15 -7.97 10.75
CA SER A 60 6.22 -7.19 11.40
C SER A 60 6.54 -5.87 10.70
N TYR A 61 5.82 -5.51 9.64
CA TYR A 61 5.95 -4.26 8.91
C TYR A 61 4.82 -3.30 9.26
N ILE A 62 5.02 -2.02 8.95
CA ILE A 62 4.05 -0.95 9.23
C ILE A 62 3.80 -0.18 7.94
N PHE A 63 2.55 -0.09 7.53
CA PHE A 63 2.13 0.93 6.58
C PHE A 63 1.83 2.23 7.31
N SER A 64 2.30 3.34 6.74
CA SER A 64 2.01 4.68 7.23
C SER A 64 1.69 5.64 6.07
N LYS A 65 0.84 6.62 6.36
CA LYS A 65 0.45 7.67 5.43
C LYS A 65 0.51 9.01 6.17
N SER A 66 1.03 9.99 5.45
CA SER A 66 1.06 11.41 5.80
C SER A 66 0.37 12.21 4.68
N SER A 67 0.34 13.54 4.75
CA SER A 67 -0.18 14.41 3.68
C SER A 67 0.88 14.75 2.64
N GLU A 68 1.58 13.72 2.18
CA GLU A 68 2.75 13.85 1.30
C GLU A 68 2.52 13.22 -0.08
N ASN A 69 1.27 12.86 -0.40
CA ASN A 69 0.90 12.16 -1.63
C ASN A 69 1.58 10.79 -1.81
N PHE A 70 1.93 10.11 -0.72
CA PHE A 70 2.40 8.73 -0.75
C PHE A 70 2.09 7.99 0.55
N MET A 71 2.13 6.66 0.47
CA MET A 71 2.19 5.76 1.62
C MET A 71 3.57 5.12 1.69
N VAL A 72 4.00 4.75 2.89
CA VAL A 72 5.28 4.09 3.14
C VAL A 72 5.00 2.72 3.76
N LEU A 73 5.69 1.69 3.28
CA LEU A 73 5.90 0.48 4.07
C LEU A 73 7.26 0.60 4.75
N SER A 74 7.28 0.45 6.06
CA SER A 74 8.50 0.49 6.87
C SER A 74 8.60 -0.71 7.80
N LYS A 75 9.78 -0.85 8.40
CA LYS A 75 10.08 -1.80 9.46
C LYS A 75 10.97 -1.15 10.50
N PHE A 76 10.69 -1.40 11.79
CA PHE A 76 11.63 -1.09 12.87
C PHE A 76 12.65 -2.22 13.04
N GLY A 77 13.88 -1.85 13.35
CA GLY A 77 15.01 -2.77 13.48
C GLY A 77 15.48 -3.35 12.15
N GLU A 78 16.22 -4.46 12.24
CA GLU A 78 16.78 -5.18 11.10
C GLU A 78 15.71 -6.04 10.39
N PHE A 79 15.86 -6.27 9.08
CA PHE A 79 14.88 -7.04 8.29
C PHE A 79 14.62 -8.47 8.78
N ASP A 80 15.62 -9.10 9.38
CA ASP A 80 15.53 -10.48 9.89
C ASP A 80 14.81 -10.56 11.26
N ASP A 81 14.50 -9.41 11.87
CA ASP A 81 13.76 -9.37 13.13
C ASP A 81 12.27 -9.68 12.90
N PRO A 82 11.69 -10.72 13.53
CA PRO A 82 10.27 -11.02 13.38
C PRO A 82 9.36 -10.03 14.14
N SER A 83 9.92 -9.19 15.01
CA SER A 83 9.18 -8.22 15.82
C SER A 83 8.81 -6.95 15.03
N PRO A 84 7.59 -6.41 15.21
CA PRO A 84 7.23 -5.10 14.68
C PRO A 84 7.98 -3.92 15.34
N CYS A 85 8.53 -4.10 16.55
CA CYS A 85 9.32 -3.08 17.27
C CYS A 85 10.84 -3.33 17.17
N GLY A 86 11.29 -4.18 16.25
CA GLY A 86 12.69 -4.61 16.19
C GLY A 86 13.16 -5.18 17.54
N ARG A 87 14.31 -4.69 18.01
CA ARG A 87 14.90 -5.14 19.27
C ARG A 87 14.22 -4.58 20.52
N GLY A 88 13.20 -3.73 20.37
CA GLY A 88 12.49 -3.07 21.46
C GLY A 88 13.41 -2.16 22.29
N ILE A 89 13.11 -2.03 23.58
CA ILE A 89 13.90 -1.20 24.49
C ILE A 89 15.25 -1.88 24.79
N ARG A 90 16.36 -1.17 24.54
CA ARG A 90 17.72 -1.55 24.94
C ARG A 90 18.43 -0.39 25.61
N ASP A 91 19.13 -0.66 26.70
CA ASP A 91 19.86 0.35 27.48
C ASP A 91 18.99 1.59 27.81
N ASN A 92 17.73 1.34 28.21
CA ASN A 92 16.69 2.34 28.49
C ASN A 92 16.37 3.27 27.30
N LYS A 93 16.55 2.81 26.06
CA LYS A 93 16.22 3.56 24.85
C LYS A 93 15.32 2.72 23.94
N PRO A 94 14.29 3.32 23.33
CA PRO A 94 13.48 2.64 22.32
C PRO A 94 14.31 2.30 21.09
N GLU A 95 13.88 1.28 20.35
CA GLU A 95 14.37 1.03 18.99
C GLU A 95 14.06 2.24 18.11
N SER A 96 15.09 2.83 17.51
CA SER A 96 14.96 4.02 16.65
C SER A 96 15.31 3.76 15.20
N LEU A 97 15.89 2.59 14.89
CA LEU A 97 16.18 2.23 13.51
C LEU A 97 14.87 1.92 12.80
N SER A 98 14.50 2.76 11.82
CA SER A 98 13.39 2.51 10.91
C SER A 98 13.87 2.45 9.47
N GLN A 99 13.54 1.37 8.76
CA GLN A 99 13.91 1.15 7.38
C GLN A 99 12.69 1.30 6.46
N GLN A 100 12.79 2.15 5.44
CA GLN A 100 11.77 2.26 4.39
C GLN A 100 11.92 1.08 3.40
N VAL A 101 10.91 0.23 3.32
CA VAL A 101 10.87 -0.93 2.40
C VAL A 101 10.31 -0.55 1.05
N ALA A 102 9.23 0.23 1.04
CA ALA A 102 8.57 0.66 -0.18
C ALA A 102 7.90 2.02 0.01
N LYS A 103 7.77 2.75 -1.10
CA LYS A 103 7.06 4.02 -1.18
C LYS A 103 6.04 3.94 -2.30
N MET A 104 4.78 4.23 -1.99
CA MET A 104 3.64 4.02 -2.87
C MET A 104 3.00 5.37 -3.20
N SER A 105 3.02 5.76 -4.47
CA SER A 105 2.53 7.06 -4.94
C SER A 105 1.01 7.18 -4.81
N LEU A 106 0.52 8.14 -4.02
CA LEU A 106 -0.89 8.39 -3.76
C LEU A 106 -1.23 9.85 -4.14
N PRO A 107 -1.45 10.14 -5.44
CA PRO A 107 -1.62 11.51 -5.91
C PRO A 107 -2.91 12.16 -5.39
N ASN A 108 -2.87 13.48 -5.17
CA ASN A 108 -3.97 14.31 -4.66
C ASN A 108 -4.48 13.89 -3.26
N CYS A 109 -3.56 13.47 -2.40
CA CYS A 109 -3.81 13.05 -1.03
C CYS A 109 -2.91 13.81 -0.04
N ASP A 110 -2.89 15.13 -0.18
CA ASP A 110 -2.26 16.10 0.72
C ASP A 110 -3.26 16.64 1.78
N MET A 111 -4.40 15.95 1.97
CA MET A 111 -5.35 16.24 3.06
C MET A 111 -5.12 15.34 4.26
N TRP A 112 -5.37 15.88 5.45
CA TRP A 112 -5.49 15.11 6.67
C TRP A 112 -6.73 14.22 6.72
N PHE A 113 -6.68 13.25 7.63
CA PHE A 113 -7.75 12.32 7.95
C PHE A 113 -8.27 11.56 6.73
N ILE A 114 -7.34 11.04 5.91
CA ILE A 114 -7.63 10.07 4.86
C ILE A 114 -6.99 8.74 5.26
N LYS A 115 -7.83 7.73 5.53
CA LYS A 115 -7.43 6.43 6.05
C LYS A 115 -7.47 5.37 4.95
N PHE A 116 -6.34 4.72 4.73
CA PHE A 116 -6.27 3.54 3.87
C PHE A 116 -6.89 2.33 4.58
N GLY A 117 -7.27 1.34 3.78
CA GLY A 117 -7.73 0.02 4.25
C GLY A 117 -6.75 -1.05 3.76
N LEU A 118 -6.54 -2.07 4.58
CA LEU A 118 -5.66 -3.21 4.31
C LEU A 118 -6.46 -4.51 4.41
N THR A 119 -6.20 -5.45 3.51
CA THR A 119 -6.70 -6.82 3.64
C THR A 119 -5.63 -7.82 3.26
N THR A 120 -5.45 -8.82 4.11
CA THR A 120 -4.71 -10.05 3.82
C THR A 120 -5.76 -11.14 3.66
N GLY A 121 -6.14 -11.42 2.42
CA GLY A 121 -7.13 -12.43 2.10
C GLY A 121 -6.55 -13.85 2.20
N PRO A 122 -7.06 -14.80 1.40
CA PRO A 122 -6.43 -16.12 1.26
C PRO A 122 -4.95 -16.01 0.86
N PRO A 123 -4.15 -17.07 1.09
CA PRO A 123 -2.74 -17.09 0.70
C PRO A 123 -2.54 -16.63 -0.74
N GLY A 124 -1.60 -15.73 -0.94
CA GLY A 124 -1.33 -15.13 -2.26
C GLY A 124 -2.11 -13.85 -2.57
N GLN A 125 -2.98 -13.39 -1.66
CA GLN A 125 -3.78 -12.20 -1.88
C GLN A 125 -3.65 -11.20 -0.73
N ALA A 126 -3.04 -10.06 -0.99
CA ALA A 126 -2.99 -8.95 -0.06
C ALA A 126 -3.17 -7.64 -0.81
N TRP A 127 -4.12 -6.82 -0.38
CA TRP A 127 -4.45 -5.55 -1.02
C TRP A 127 -4.43 -4.43 -0.01
N ILE A 128 -3.96 -3.27 -0.45
CA ILE A 128 -4.17 -2.00 0.23
C ILE A 128 -4.90 -1.06 -0.71
N ALA A 129 -5.82 -0.28 -0.17
CA ALA A 129 -6.53 0.74 -0.92
C ALA A 129 -6.56 2.05 -0.14
N CYS A 130 -6.51 3.17 -0.85
CA CYS A 130 -6.63 4.48 -0.24
C CYS A 130 -7.37 5.44 -1.16
N GLY A 131 -8.26 6.22 -0.56
CA GLY A 131 -8.94 7.32 -1.22
C GLY A 131 -8.06 8.55 -1.39
N ASN A 132 -8.54 9.54 -2.13
CA ASN A 132 -7.89 10.83 -2.24
C ASN A 132 -8.92 11.98 -2.28
N GLN A 133 -8.43 13.22 -2.37
CA GLN A 133 -9.27 14.43 -2.38
C GLN A 133 -10.12 14.59 -3.64
N LYS A 134 -9.76 13.91 -4.73
CA LYS A 134 -10.44 13.98 -6.02
C LYS A 134 -11.47 12.86 -6.20
N GLY A 135 -11.79 12.14 -5.14
CA GLY A 135 -12.79 11.07 -5.22
C GLY A 135 -12.29 9.78 -5.84
N VAL A 136 -10.97 9.62 -6.00
CA VAL A 136 -10.36 8.43 -6.61
C VAL A 136 -9.88 7.49 -5.52
N VAL A 137 -10.26 6.22 -5.61
CA VAL A 137 -9.69 5.15 -4.79
C VAL A 137 -8.58 4.46 -5.57
N HIS A 138 -7.36 4.46 -5.02
CA HIS A 138 -6.21 3.76 -5.56
C HIS A 138 -6.05 2.42 -4.83
N ILE A 139 -5.71 1.37 -5.56
CA ILE A 139 -5.60 0.00 -5.04
C ILE A 139 -4.29 -0.63 -5.51
N TRP A 140 -3.55 -1.25 -4.58
CA TRP A 140 -2.29 -1.93 -4.86
C TRP A 140 -2.35 -3.39 -4.41
N ASP A 141 -1.80 -4.27 -5.26
CA ASP A 141 -1.40 -5.61 -4.84
C ASP A 141 -0.12 -5.51 -4.02
N ILE A 142 -0.21 -5.81 -2.73
CA ILE A 142 0.95 -5.82 -1.81
C ILE A 142 1.46 -7.25 -1.58
N HIS A 143 0.88 -8.26 -2.24
CA HIS A 143 1.49 -9.57 -2.40
C HIS A 143 2.52 -9.57 -3.54
N ALA A 144 2.39 -8.68 -4.53
CA ALA A 144 3.39 -8.47 -5.57
C ALA A 144 4.79 -8.15 -4.99
N ARG A 145 5.83 -8.63 -5.68
CA ARG A 145 7.24 -8.43 -5.33
C ARG A 145 8.03 -7.95 -6.56
N PRO A 146 8.72 -6.80 -6.51
CA PRO A 146 8.72 -5.82 -5.42
C PRO A 146 7.33 -5.19 -5.19
N ILE A 147 7.14 -4.54 -4.03
CA ILE A 147 5.91 -3.80 -3.79
C ILE A 147 5.81 -2.66 -4.80
N PRO A 148 4.67 -2.52 -5.49
CA PRO A 148 4.49 -1.53 -6.56
C PRO A 148 4.49 -0.09 -6.03
N GLU A 149 5.24 0.80 -6.68
CA GLU A 149 5.14 2.24 -6.44
C GLU A 149 3.78 2.79 -6.91
N LYS A 150 3.33 2.40 -8.10
CA LYS A 150 2.06 2.85 -8.70
C LYS A 150 0.91 1.89 -8.39
N CYS A 151 -0.30 2.42 -8.26
CA CYS A 151 -1.48 1.59 -8.03
C CYS A 151 -1.77 0.67 -9.22
N HIS A 152 -2.30 -0.52 -8.93
CA HIS A 152 -2.74 -1.48 -9.94
C HIS A 152 -4.11 -1.09 -10.51
N TYR A 153 -5.00 -0.61 -9.65
CA TYR A 153 -6.35 -0.22 -10.04
C TYR A 153 -6.72 1.13 -9.46
N GLN A 154 -7.56 1.84 -10.19
CA GLN A 154 -8.21 3.06 -9.75
C GLN A 154 -9.72 2.90 -9.90
N ILE A 155 -10.45 3.34 -8.88
CA ILE A 155 -11.90 3.50 -8.95
C ILE A 155 -12.15 5.00 -8.96
N SER A 156 -12.52 5.51 -10.12
CA SER A 156 -12.94 6.89 -10.35
C SER A 156 -14.29 6.84 -11.05
N ASP A 157 -15.35 7.06 -10.29
CA ASP A 157 -16.71 7.15 -10.82
C ASP A 157 -17.25 8.55 -10.49
N ASN A 158 -18.07 9.11 -11.37
CA ASN A 158 -18.80 10.36 -11.13
C ASN A 158 -19.66 10.32 -9.85
N ASN A 159 -19.86 9.13 -9.29
CA ASN A 159 -20.46 8.95 -7.97
C ASN A 159 -19.65 9.57 -6.81
N PHE A 160 -18.34 9.77 -6.97
CA PHE A 160 -17.44 10.33 -5.96
C PHE A 160 -16.78 11.64 -6.42
N PRO A 161 -17.48 12.79 -6.47
CA PRO A 161 -16.81 14.04 -6.78
C PRO A 161 -16.02 14.62 -5.59
N GLN A 162 -16.23 14.07 -4.38
CA GLN A 162 -15.71 14.60 -3.12
C GLN A 162 -14.59 13.73 -2.54
N VAL A 163 -13.91 14.25 -1.52
CA VAL A 163 -12.86 13.57 -0.77
C VAL A 163 -13.32 12.21 -0.27
N ILE A 164 -12.55 11.15 -0.57
CA ILE A 164 -12.71 9.83 0.05
C ILE A 164 -11.92 9.81 1.34
N ARG A 165 -12.61 9.64 2.47
CA ARG A 165 -12.01 9.68 3.82
C ARG A 165 -11.54 8.34 4.30
N LYS A 166 -12.24 7.27 3.94
CA LYS A 166 -11.90 5.93 4.41
C LYS A 166 -12.35 4.89 3.40
N VAL A 167 -11.53 3.85 3.28
CA VAL A 167 -11.92 2.59 2.66
C VAL A 167 -11.72 1.46 3.67
N GLU A 168 -12.56 0.43 3.58
CA GLU A 168 -12.48 -0.73 4.46
C GLU A 168 -12.84 -1.99 3.67
N PHE A 169 -12.03 -3.04 3.81
CA PHE A 169 -12.29 -4.32 3.17
C PHE A 169 -13.13 -5.22 4.07
N SER A 170 -13.92 -6.11 3.47
CA SER A 170 -14.44 -7.26 4.19
C SER A 170 -13.28 -8.19 4.62
N PRO A 171 -13.44 -9.02 5.66
CA PRO A 171 -12.38 -9.91 6.14
C PRO A 171 -11.78 -10.82 5.06
N ASN A 172 -12.57 -11.20 4.06
CA ASN A 172 -12.14 -12.03 2.93
C ASN A 172 -11.64 -11.22 1.70
N GLY A 173 -11.68 -9.90 1.75
CA GLY A 173 -11.25 -9.02 0.67
C GLY A 173 -12.13 -9.02 -0.58
N GLU A 174 -13.32 -9.64 -0.54
CA GLU A 174 -14.24 -9.71 -1.70
C GLU A 174 -15.08 -8.43 -1.86
N ILE A 175 -15.28 -7.68 -0.78
CA ILE A 175 -16.03 -6.43 -0.75
C ILE A 175 -15.13 -5.34 -0.20
N MET A 176 -15.24 -4.13 -0.75
CA MET A 176 -14.67 -2.92 -0.17
C MET A 176 -15.76 -1.87 -0.03
N LEU A 177 -15.84 -1.24 1.14
CA LEU A 177 -16.68 -0.07 1.38
C LEU A 177 -15.85 1.20 1.24
N VAL A 178 -16.45 2.22 0.66
CA VAL A 178 -15.84 3.53 0.39
C VAL A 178 -16.77 4.61 0.92
N VAL A 179 -16.22 5.52 1.73
CA VAL A 179 -16.95 6.64 2.31
C VAL A 179 -16.14 7.94 2.22
N GLY A 180 -16.85 9.06 2.12
CA GLY A 180 -16.26 10.38 1.95
C GLY A 180 -17.18 11.51 2.38
N ASP A 181 -16.76 12.74 2.14
CA ASP A 181 -17.44 13.95 2.64
C ASP A 181 -18.83 14.17 2.00
N GLY A 182 -19.12 13.52 0.86
CA GLY A 182 -20.40 13.63 0.17
C GLY A 182 -21.56 12.86 0.82
N GLY A 183 -21.37 12.22 1.98
CA GLY A 183 -22.40 11.44 2.67
C GLY A 183 -22.84 10.14 1.98
N LYS A 184 -22.19 9.79 0.85
CA LYS A 184 -22.44 8.56 0.11
C LYS A 184 -21.58 7.42 0.68
N ILE A 185 -22.19 6.23 0.74
CA ILE A 185 -21.49 4.97 1.02
C ILE A 185 -21.56 4.13 -0.25
N CYS A 186 -20.40 3.69 -0.73
CA CYS A 186 -20.33 2.86 -1.91
C CYS A 186 -19.74 1.50 -1.58
N ARG A 187 -20.33 0.47 -2.19
CA ARG A 187 -19.88 -0.91 -2.07
C ARG A 187 -19.27 -1.35 -3.39
N CYS A 188 -17.98 -1.64 -3.36
CA CYS A 188 -17.24 -2.21 -4.48
C CYS A 188 -17.11 -3.72 -4.27
N ASN A 189 -17.43 -4.51 -5.31
CA ASN A 189 -17.25 -5.96 -5.28
C ASN A 189 -16.07 -6.34 -6.17
N LYS A 190 -15.22 -7.24 -5.67
CA LYS A 190 -14.17 -7.85 -6.47
C LYS A 190 -14.81 -8.67 -7.60
N LYS A 191 -14.45 -8.37 -8.86
CA LYS A 191 -14.92 -9.17 -10.00
C LYS A 191 -14.25 -10.54 -9.95
N ARG A 192 -15.05 -11.61 -10.08
CA ARG A 192 -14.53 -12.95 -10.31
C ARG A 192 -14.29 -13.11 -11.80
N THR A 193 -13.03 -13.10 -12.21
CA THR A 193 -12.65 -13.54 -13.55
C THR A 193 -12.73 -15.06 -13.58
N PHE A 194 -13.86 -15.60 -14.07
CA PHE A 194 -13.87 -16.98 -14.53
C PHE A 194 -12.98 -17.03 -15.76
N GLY A 195 -11.87 -17.76 -15.67
CA GLY A 195 -10.94 -17.89 -16.78
C GLY A 195 -11.64 -18.47 -17.99
N LEU A 196 -11.94 -17.62 -18.98
CA LEU A 196 -11.81 -18.04 -20.36
C LEU A 196 -10.33 -18.35 -20.54
N LYS A 197 -9.96 -19.62 -20.37
CA LYS A 197 -8.77 -20.15 -21.03
C LYS A 197 -9.03 -19.99 -22.52
N GLY A 198 -8.66 -18.82 -23.06
CA GLY A 198 -8.55 -18.62 -24.49
C GLY A 198 -7.63 -19.71 -25.01
N THR A 199 -8.19 -20.57 -25.83
CA THR A 199 -7.46 -21.49 -26.70
C THR A 199 -6.44 -20.68 -27.49
N ALA A 200 -5.19 -20.67 -27.03
CA ALA A 200 -4.05 -20.40 -27.90
C ALA A 200 -3.89 -21.61 -28.82
N ALA A 201 -4.82 -21.76 -29.76
CA ALA A 201 -4.69 -22.69 -30.86
C ALA A 201 -3.81 -22.02 -31.93
N ALA A 202 -2.65 -22.64 -32.16
CA ALA A 202 -1.98 -22.76 -33.45
C ALA A 202 -1.96 -21.51 -34.35
N ALA A 203 -0.91 -20.71 -34.21
CA ALA A 203 -0.36 -19.92 -35.31
C ALA A 203 1.18 -20.00 -35.31
N GLN A 204 1.70 -21.23 -35.37
CA GLN A 204 3.07 -21.51 -35.79
C GLN A 204 3.04 -22.70 -36.73
N ALA A 205 2.82 -22.44 -38.02
CA ALA A 205 3.23 -23.31 -39.13
C ALA A 205 3.04 -22.56 -40.47
N LYS A 206 4.13 -21.98 -41.00
CA LYS A 206 4.65 -22.17 -42.36
C LYS A 206 5.50 -20.98 -42.84
N ALA A 207 6.80 -21.23 -42.95
CA ALA A 207 7.72 -20.76 -43.99
C ALA A 207 9.07 -21.45 -43.68
N GLU A 208 9.27 -22.71 -44.08
CA GLU A 208 9.90 -23.13 -45.35
C GLU A 208 11.35 -22.66 -45.52
N THR A 209 12.27 -23.59 -45.22
CA THR A 209 13.38 -24.07 -46.07
C THR A 209 14.14 -23.07 -46.97
N THR A 210 15.43 -22.87 -46.66
CA THR A 210 16.55 -22.63 -47.61
C THR A 210 16.65 -23.78 -48.65
N PRO A 211 17.27 -23.60 -49.86
CA PRO A 211 18.53 -22.87 -50.05
C PRO A 211 18.79 -22.14 -51.42
N ASP A 212 19.91 -21.40 -51.42
CA ASP A 212 20.92 -21.17 -52.46
C ASP A 212 20.76 -20.24 -53.69
N GLU A 213 21.87 -19.50 -53.86
CA GLU A 213 22.57 -19.01 -55.06
C GLU A 213 22.19 -17.71 -55.81
N ASN A 214 23.23 -16.85 -55.92
CA ASN A 214 23.66 -15.98 -57.05
C ASN A 214 22.59 -15.09 -57.73
N THR A 215 22.75 -13.78 -57.92
CA THR A 215 23.88 -13.12 -58.60
C THR A 215 23.70 -11.59 -58.50
N GLN A 216 24.82 -10.88 -58.64
CA GLN A 216 25.02 -9.44 -58.90
C GLN A 216 23.93 -8.81 -59.82
N THR A 217 23.62 -7.51 -59.84
CA THR A 217 24.51 -6.36 -60.15
C THR A 217 23.72 -5.03 -60.13
N SER A 218 24.44 -3.91 -59.98
CA SER A 218 24.21 -2.55 -60.52
C SER A 218 23.02 -1.70 -59.97
N SER A 219 23.31 -0.68 -59.15
CA SER A 219 23.58 0.75 -59.47
C SER A 219 22.31 1.55 -59.83
N SER A 220 21.94 2.60 -59.11
CA SER A 220 22.43 3.99 -59.26
C SER A 220 21.56 4.88 -58.35
N SER A 221 22.14 5.77 -57.51
CA SER A 221 22.24 7.24 -57.71
C SER A 221 20.86 7.94 -57.78
N ILE A 222 20.56 9.12 -57.20
CA ILE A 222 21.36 10.26 -56.75
C ILE A 222 20.39 11.26 -56.06
N ARG A 223 20.90 11.99 -55.05
CA ARG A 223 20.53 13.36 -54.55
C ARG A 223 19.11 13.63 -54.03
N ASP A 224 18.84 14.66 -53.23
CA ASP A 224 19.48 15.56 -52.24
C ASP A 224 18.52 16.76 -52.15
N SER A 225 18.55 17.49 -51.02
CA SER A 225 17.98 18.85 -50.82
C SER A 225 16.43 18.97 -50.82
N SER A 226 15.74 19.77 -50.00
CA SER A 226 16.12 20.81 -49.04
C SER A 226 14.88 21.28 -48.25
N SER A 227 15.10 21.72 -47.01
CA SER A 227 14.50 22.83 -46.25
C SER A 227 13.11 23.41 -46.60
N ALA A 228 12.29 23.58 -45.55
CA ALA A 228 11.53 24.78 -45.12
C ALA A 228 10.49 24.31 -44.06
N GLU A 229 10.51 24.67 -42.76
CA GLU A 229 10.03 25.94 -42.15
C GLU A 229 8.77 26.49 -42.88
N THR A 230 7.59 26.71 -42.29
CA THR A 230 7.25 27.46 -41.07
C THR A 230 5.75 27.26 -40.67
N ASP A 231 5.45 27.60 -39.41
CA ASP A 231 4.24 28.23 -38.84
C ASP A 231 2.85 27.54 -38.87
N LEU A 232 2.41 27.04 -37.70
CA LEU A 232 1.49 27.71 -36.74
C LEU A 232 1.32 26.88 -35.45
#